data_AF-A0A5J5DWD2-F1
#
_entry.id   AF-A0A5J5DWD2-F1
#
_cell.length_a   1.000
_cell.length_b   1.000
_cell.length_c   1.000
_cell.angle_alpha   90.00
_cell.angle_beta   90.00
_cell.angle_gamma   90.00
#
_symmetry.space_group_name_H-M   'P 1'
#
loop_
_entity.id
_entity.type
_entity.pdbx_description
1 polymer ?
#
loop_
_entity_poly.entity_id
_entity_poly.type
_entity_poly.pdbx_seq_one_letter_code
_entity_poly.pdbx_strand_id
1 'polypeptide(L)'
;MFNSPIVLYTHKAVVDGLVSGGLVSKDGETYHMDMAKAVDAMKNNKSWADVGYQAGYGQFRIDSTDPVQSNSGNEYAALVATVLNGGQPATVDSVNRDAATIKAIFAKSGWMETSSEDSFNQFLTLGVGSKPMMVGYESQILDLAVNQPSAFQQIKDDVVIVYPTPTVWSTHTLMALDDNGAKLLDVLKSPDVQKLAWERHGFRAANFAGTDSISRFGVPSAADQLTAVSELPNNDAMQAIIAALS
;
A
#
# COMPACT_ATOMS: atom_id res chain seq x y z
N MET A 1 10.99 12.96 -0.12
CA MET A 1 10.61 14.35 0.25
C MET A 1 9.30 14.28 1.00
N PHE A 2 8.24 13.81 0.35
CA PHE A 2 7.00 13.42 1.03
C PHE A 2 6.97 11.90 1.14
N ASN A 3 6.56 11.38 2.29
CA ASN A 3 6.60 9.94 2.54
C ASN A 3 5.22 9.44 2.91
N SER A 4 4.88 8.27 2.39
CA SER A 4 3.64 7.58 2.71
C SER A 4 3.94 6.08 2.65
N PRO A 5 3.63 5.30 3.69
CA PRO A 5 3.76 3.85 3.60
C PRO A 5 2.73 3.32 2.59
N ILE A 6 3.05 2.20 1.94
CA ILE A 6 1.98 1.44 1.29
C ILE A 6 1.12 0.76 2.35
N VAL A 7 -0.18 0.74 2.09
CA VAL A 7 -1.18 0.08 2.92
C VAL A 7 -2.11 -0.72 2.03
N LEU A 8 -2.87 -1.62 2.64
CA LEU A 8 -3.95 -2.32 1.99
C LEU A 8 -5.27 -1.70 2.43
N TYR A 9 -6.06 -1.26 1.46
CA TYR A 9 -7.44 -0.85 1.68
C TYR A 9 -8.35 -2.04 1.52
N THR A 10 -9.31 -2.19 2.44
CA THR A 10 -10.28 -3.27 2.42
C THR A 10 -11.56 -2.87 3.13
N HIS A 11 -12.56 -3.75 3.11
CA HIS A 11 -13.85 -3.53 3.76
C HIS A 11 -13.92 -4.26 5.10
N LYS A 12 -14.77 -3.77 6.03
CA LYS A 12 -14.87 -4.30 7.39
C LYS A 12 -15.17 -5.80 7.41
N ALA A 13 -16.12 -6.24 6.58
CA ALA A 13 -16.49 -7.64 6.46
C ALA A 13 -15.34 -8.52 5.92
N VAL A 14 -14.49 -7.97 5.06
CA VAL A 14 -13.35 -8.68 4.48
C VAL A 14 -12.25 -8.84 5.53
N VAL A 15 -11.86 -7.75 6.21
CA VAL A 15 -10.80 -7.81 7.22
C VAL A 15 -11.18 -8.71 8.40
N ASP A 16 -12.45 -8.74 8.82
CA ASP A 16 -12.92 -9.64 9.88
C ASP A 16 -12.79 -11.12 9.48
N GLY A 17 -13.07 -11.43 8.22
CA GLY A 17 -12.82 -12.75 7.64
C GLY A 17 -11.34 -13.10 7.62
N LEU A 18 -10.48 -12.19 7.17
CA LEU A 18 -9.03 -12.39 7.10
C LEU A 18 -8.36 -12.50 8.47
N VAL A 19 -8.90 -11.83 9.50
CA VAL A 19 -8.51 -12.02 10.89
C VAL A 19 -8.86 -13.42 11.35
N SER A 20 -10.09 -13.86 11.09
CA SER A 20 -10.55 -15.21 11.44
C SER A 20 -9.75 -16.30 10.70
N GLY A 21 -9.33 -16.02 9.47
CA GLY A 21 -8.48 -16.89 8.65
C GLY A 21 -6.99 -16.82 8.98
N GLY A 22 -6.56 -15.94 9.89
CA GLY A 22 -5.17 -15.85 10.37
C GLY A 22 -4.17 -15.22 9.39
N LEU A 23 -4.66 -14.55 8.33
CA LEU A 23 -3.84 -13.71 7.45
C LEU A 23 -3.64 -12.30 8.02
N VAL A 24 -4.59 -11.83 8.83
CA VAL A 24 -4.53 -10.51 9.47
C VAL A 24 -4.55 -10.68 10.98
N SER A 25 -3.77 -9.87 11.69
CA SER A 25 -3.86 -9.69 13.14
C SER A 25 -4.30 -8.28 13.47
N LYS A 26 -5.00 -8.09 14.60
CA LYS A 26 -5.40 -6.78 15.09
C LYS A 26 -4.63 -6.44 16.38
N ASP A 27 -4.03 -5.26 16.43
CA ASP A 27 -3.43 -4.66 17.64
C ASP A 27 -4.15 -3.34 17.95
N GLY A 28 -4.93 -3.32 19.03
CA GLY A 28 -5.89 -2.24 19.29
C GLY A 28 -6.88 -2.08 18.13
N GLU A 29 -6.83 -0.94 17.44
CA GLU A 29 -7.63 -0.66 16.24
C GLU A 29 -6.87 -0.87 14.93
N THR A 30 -5.57 -1.14 15.00
CA THR A 30 -4.69 -1.31 13.83
C THR A 30 -4.72 -2.75 13.34
N TYR A 31 -4.83 -2.92 12.02
CA TYR A 31 -4.77 -4.24 11.39
C TYR A 31 -3.42 -4.43 10.69
N HIS A 32 -2.87 -5.64 10.79
CA HIS A 32 -1.61 -6.03 10.17
C HIS A 32 -1.77 -7.30 9.35
N MET A 33 -1.40 -7.27 8.07
CA MET A 33 -1.42 -8.47 7.21
C MET A 33 -0.06 -9.15 7.21
N ASP A 34 -0.03 -10.44 7.49
CA ASP A 34 1.16 -11.28 7.30
C ASP A 34 1.36 -11.52 5.79
N MET A 35 2.30 -10.78 5.19
CA MET A 35 2.51 -10.84 3.75
C MET A 35 3.11 -12.17 3.30
N ALA A 36 3.85 -12.87 4.16
CA ALA A 36 4.35 -14.20 3.83
C ALA A 36 3.20 -15.18 3.64
N LYS A 37 2.22 -15.18 4.55
CA LYS A 37 1.01 -16.00 4.40
C LYS A 37 0.12 -15.53 3.25
N ALA A 38 -0.03 -14.22 3.05
CA ALA A 38 -0.84 -13.68 1.95
C ALA A 38 -0.25 -14.04 0.58
N VAL A 39 1.06 -13.90 0.39
CA VAL A 39 1.76 -14.30 -0.84
C VAL A 39 1.68 -15.81 -1.05
N ASP A 40 1.84 -16.62 0.01
CA ASP A 40 1.66 -18.07 -0.09
C ASP A 40 0.22 -18.44 -0.51
N ALA A 41 -0.79 -17.79 0.06
CA ALA A 41 -2.19 -17.99 -0.31
C ALA A 41 -2.45 -17.63 -1.79
N MET A 42 -1.90 -16.50 -2.26
CA MET A 42 -2.00 -16.10 -3.67
C MET A 42 -1.25 -17.08 -4.59
N LYS A 43 -0.05 -17.51 -4.21
CA LYS A 43 0.74 -18.51 -4.95
C LYS A 43 0.01 -19.84 -5.08
N ASN A 44 -0.66 -20.27 -4.02
CA ASN A 44 -1.39 -21.54 -3.97
C ASN A 44 -2.85 -21.43 -4.44
N ASN A 45 -3.24 -20.33 -5.08
CA ASN A 45 -4.58 -20.11 -5.63
C ASN A 45 -5.72 -20.30 -4.62
N LYS A 46 -5.49 -19.94 -3.35
CA LYS A 46 -6.54 -19.97 -2.33
C LYS A 46 -7.69 -19.05 -2.74
N SER A 47 -8.92 -19.47 -2.44
CA SER A 47 -10.11 -18.63 -2.61
C SER A 47 -10.25 -17.62 -1.46
N TRP A 48 -11.11 -16.62 -1.64
CA TRP A 48 -11.50 -15.73 -0.53
C TRP A 48 -12.10 -16.51 0.66
N ALA A 49 -12.87 -17.57 0.38
CA ALA A 49 -13.44 -18.44 1.40
C ALA A 49 -12.37 -19.22 2.17
N ASP A 50 -11.32 -19.71 1.48
CA ASP A 50 -10.21 -20.43 2.12
C ASP A 50 -9.41 -19.55 3.10
N VAL A 51 -9.39 -18.23 2.88
CA VAL A 51 -8.71 -17.26 3.75
C VAL A 51 -9.65 -16.59 4.76
N GLY A 52 -10.88 -17.09 4.89
CA GLY A 52 -11.83 -16.72 5.93
C GLY A 52 -12.96 -15.77 5.50
N TYR A 53 -12.92 -15.19 4.30
CA TYR A 53 -14.00 -14.33 3.78
C TYR A 53 -15.01 -15.15 2.95
N GLN A 54 -15.97 -15.77 3.63
CA GLN A 54 -16.94 -16.71 3.02
C GLN A 54 -17.85 -16.10 1.94
N ALA A 55 -18.14 -14.80 2.03
CA ALA A 55 -18.94 -14.11 1.02
C ALA A 55 -18.15 -13.74 -0.24
N GLY A 56 -16.82 -13.89 -0.21
CA GLY A 56 -15.94 -13.54 -1.32
C GLY A 56 -16.01 -14.55 -2.46
N TYR A 57 -16.08 -14.04 -3.68
CA TYR A 57 -16.09 -14.85 -4.88
C TYR A 57 -14.70 -14.95 -5.53
N GLY A 58 -14.33 -16.15 -5.96
CA GLY A 58 -13.10 -16.39 -6.72
C GLY A 58 -11.84 -16.45 -5.85
N GLN A 59 -10.70 -16.24 -6.50
CA GLN A 59 -9.38 -16.35 -5.87
C GLN A 59 -9.07 -15.14 -4.99
N PHE A 60 -8.44 -15.41 -3.84
CA PHE A 60 -7.83 -14.39 -3.00
C PHE A 60 -6.74 -13.65 -3.80
N ARG A 61 -6.81 -12.33 -3.77
CA ARG A 61 -5.87 -11.42 -4.42
C ARG A 61 -5.87 -10.07 -3.72
N ILE A 62 -4.82 -9.31 -3.94
CA ILE A 62 -4.72 -7.92 -3.55
C ILE A 62 -4.60 -7.13 -4.85
N ASP A 63 -5.60 -6.33 -5.17
CA ASP A 63 -5.58 -5.56 -6.41
C ASP A 63 -4.52 -4.46 -6.35
N SER A 64 -3.85 -4.21 -7.45
CA SER A 64 -2.79 -3.20 -7.55
C SER A 64 -2.94 -2.40 -8.84
N THR A 65 -2.31 -1.23 -8.85
CA THR A 65 -2.01 -0.52 -10.10
C THR A 65 -0.97 -1.28 -10.92
N ASP A 66 -0.86 -0.96 -12.21
CA ASP A 66 0.10 -1.58 -13.10
C ASP A 66 1.54 -1.37 -12.58
N PRO A 67 2.29 -2.44 -12.27
CA PRO A 67 3.64 -2.35 -11.70
C PRO A 67 4.71 -1.83 -12.68
N VAL A 68 4.41 -1.77 -13.98
CA VAL A 68 5.28 -1.22 -15.02
C VAL A 68 5.00 0.27 -15.22
N GLN A 69 3.78 0.73 -14.95
CA GLN A 69 3.35 2.11 -15.24
C GLN A 69 3.11 2.98 -14.00
N SER A 70 3.00 2.38 -12.81
CA SER A 70 2.71 3.06 -11.55
C SER A 70 3.72 2.73 -10.45
N ASN A 71 4.14 3.75 -9.71
CA ASN A 71 5.04 3.58 -8.57
C ASN A 71 4.45 2.68 -7.47
N SER A 72 3.16 2.82 -7.13
CA SER A 72 2.55 1.97 -6.10
C SER A 72 2.47 0.51 -6.51
N GLY A 73 2.27 0.25 -7.81
CA GLY A 73 2.29 -1.09 -8.36
C GLY A 73 3.68 -1.68 -8.30
N ASN A 74 4.68 -0.87 -8.65
CA ASN A 74 6.08 -1.26 -8.63
C ASN A 74 6.58 -1.56 -7.21
N GLU A 75 6.24 -0.72 -6.24
CA GLU A 75 6.56 -0.91 -4.82
C GLU A 75 5.84 -2.13 -4.23
N TYR A 76 4.59 -2.39 -4.63
CA TYR A 76 3.89 -3.61 -4.24
C TYR A 76 4.52 -4.87 -4.83
N ALA A 77 4.92 -4.83 -6.11
CA ALA A 77 5.64 -5.94 -6.75
C ALA A 77 6.99 -6.20 -6.08
N ALA A 78 7.69 -5.13 -5.69
CA ALA A 78 8.91 -5.20 -4.90
C ALA A 78 8.68 -5.83 -3.53
N LEU A 79 7.60 -5.47 -2.82
CA LEU A 79 7.24 -6.09 -1.55
C LEU A 79 6.97 -7.59 -1.73
N VAL A 80 6.22 -7.99 -2.77
CA VAL A 80 5.98 -9.42 -3.09
C VAL A 80 7.29 -10.15 -3.37
N ALA A 81 8.19 -9.57 -4.16
CA ALA A 81 9.49 -10.16 -4.47
C ALA A 81 10.37 -10.30 -3.21
N THR A 82 10.37 -9.29 -2.33
CA THR A 82 11.06 -9.33 -1.03
C THR A 82 10.51 -10.45 -0.14
N VAL A 83 9.19 -10.63 -0.10
CA VAL A 83 8.55 -11.73 0.65
C VAL A 83 8.96 -13.10 0.09
N LEU A 84 8.97 -13.26 -1.23
CA LEU A 84 9.44 -14.48 -1.89
C LEU A 84 10.94 -14.74 -1.63
N ASN A 85 11.71 -13.67 -1.39
CA ASN A 85 13.11 -13.74 -1.00
C ASN A 85 13.32 -13.87 0.53
N GLY A 86 12.33 -14.39 1.27
CA GLY A 86 12.46 -14.66 2.70
C GLY A 86 12.49 -13.41 3.58
N GLY A 87 11.89 -12.31 3.09
CA GLY A 87 11.83 -11.02 3.80
C GLY A 87 13.05 -10.13 3.62
N GLN A 88 14.04 -10.55 2.83
CA GLN A 88 15.18 -9.72 2.44
C GLN A 88 14.88 -9.01 1.11
N PRO A 89 15.32 -7.75 0.91
CA PRO A 89 15.16 -7.07 -0.37
C PRO A 89 15.58 -7.96 -1.54
N ALA A 90 14.73 -8.05 -2.57
CA ALA A 90 14.98 -8.90 -3.71
C ALA A 90 16.28 -8.49 -4.46
N THR A 91 16.98 -9.47 -5.01
CA THR A 91 18.11 -9.25 -5.93
C THR A 91 17.68 -9.61 -7.36
N VAL A 92 18.49 -9.24 -8.36
CA VAL A 92 18.24 -9.65 -9.75
C VAL A 92 18.10 -11.18 -9.86
N ASP A 93 18.95 -11.94 -9.15
CA ASP A 93 18.90 -13.41 -9.16
C ASP A 93 17.63 -13.96 -8.52
N SER A 94 17.17 -13.39 -7.40
CA SER A 94 15.93 -13.85 -6.76
C SER A 94 14.70 -13.49 -7.60
N VAL A 95 14.70 -12.32 -8.26
CA VAL A 95 13.64 -11.92 -9.19
C VAL A 95 13.59 -12.89 -10.37
N ASN A 96 14.73 -13.22 -10.97
CA ASN A 96 14.80 -14.18 -12.07
C ASN A 96 14.33 -15.58 -11.66
N ARG A 97 14.69 -16.05 -10.46
CA ARG A 97 14.20 -17.31 -9.89
C ARG A 97 12.67 -17.33 -9.76
N ASP A 98 12.09 -16.23 -9.30
CA ASP A 98 10.68 -16.16 -8.91
C ASP A 98 9.76 -15.51 -9.96
N ALA A 99 10.30 -15.11 -11.12
CA ALA A 99 9.60 -14.33 -12.14
C ALA A 99 8.25 -14.92 -12.55
N ALA A 100 8.19 -16.24 -12.76
CA ALA A 100 6.94 -16.92 -13.11
C ALA A 100 5.88 -16.82 -12.00
N THR A 101 6.30 -16.89 -10.73
CA THR A 101 5.40 -16.74 -9.58
C THR A 101 4.90 -15.31 -9.46
N ILE A 102 5.80 -14.33 -9.59
CA ILE A 102 5.46 -12.90 -9.55
C ILE A 102 4.44 -12.58 -10.66
N LYS A 103 4.71 -13.01 -11.90
CA LYS A 103 3.79 -12.81 -13.03
C LYS A 103 2.43 -13.48 -12.80
N ALA A 104 2.40 -14.68 -12.25
CA ALA A 104 1.16 -15.39 -11.95
C ALA A 104 0.31 -14.71 -10.85
N ILE A 105 0.93 -14.03 -9.88
CA ILE A 105 0.23 -13.26 -8.85
C ILE A 105 -0.46 -12.04 -9.50
N PHE A 106 0.29 -11.24 -10.28
CA PHE A 106 -0.24 -10.01 -10.87
C PHE A 106 -1.24 -10.25 -12.02
N ALA A 107 -1.11 -11.36 -12.76
CA ALA A 107 -2.07 -11.73 -13.81
C ALA A 107 -3.52 -11.92 -13.30
N LYS A 108 -3.71 -12.04 -11.99
CA LYS A 108 -5.04 -12.21 -11.35
C LYS A 108 -5.79 -10.90 -11.15
N SER A 109 -5.10 -9.77 -11.17
CA SER A 109 -5.69 -8.45 -10.91
C SER A 109 -6.47 -7.89 -12.10
N GLY A 110 -6.63 -8.65 -13.19
CA GLY A 110 -7.38 -8.21 -14.36
C GLY A 110 -6.80 -6.93 -14.96
N TRP A 111 -7.64 -5.95 -15.27
CA TRP A 111 -7.20 -4.62 -15.67
C TRP A 111 -6.62 -3.87 -14.46
N MET A 112 -5.40 -3.35 -14.61
CA MET A 112 -4.69 -2.61 -13.56
C MET A 112 -4.55 -1.15 -13.96
N GLU A 113 -4.90 -0.25 -13.04
CA GLU A 113 -4.83 1.19 -13.32
C GLU A 113 -3.40 1.71 -13.30
N THR A 114 -3.11 2.78 -14.03
CA THR A 114 -1.78 3.41 -14.04
C THR A 114 -1.61 4.45 -12.93
N SER A 115 -2.68 4.73 -12.16
CA SER A 115 -2.73 5.73 -11.10
C SER A 115 -3.30 5.13 -9.81
N SER A 116 -2.59 5.29 -8.70
CA SER A 116 -3.07 4.88 -7.37
C SER A 116 -4.30 5.67 -6.94
N GLU A 117 -4.41 6.91 -7.42
CA GLU A 117 -5.55 7.79 -7.12
C GLU A 117 -6.82 7.30 -7.83
N ASP A 118 -6.70 6.92 -9.11
CA ASP A 118 -7.83 6.35 -9.84
C ASP A 118 -8.25 5.01 -9.24
N SER A 119 -7.28 4.16 -8.88
CA SER A 119 -7.58 2.89 -8.20
C SER A 119 -8.27 3.09 -6.85
N PHE A 120 -7.83 4.08 -6.05
CA PHE A 120 -8.43 4.40 -4.76
C PHE A 120 -9.87 4.92 -4.92
N ASN A 121 -10.09 5.85 -5.85
CA ASN A 121 -11.44 6.35 -6.16
C ASN A 121 -12.37 5.24 -6.67
N GLN A 122 -11.87 4.31 -7.48
CA GLN A 122 -12.63 3.12 -7.88
C GLN A 122 -12.96 2.21 -6.69
N PHE A 123 -12.02 1.98 -5.77
CA PHE A 123 -12.29 1.18 -4.57
C PHE A 123 -13.42 1.78 -3.72
N LEU A 124 -13.41 3.11 -3.53
CA LEU A 124 -14.46 3.81 -2.80
C LEU A 124 -15.84 3.76 -3.49
N THR A 125 -15.90 3.58 -4.81
CA THR A 125 -17.15 3.70 -5.59
C THR A 125 -17.71 2.37 -6.09
N LEU A 126 -16.87 1.39 -6.40
CA LEU A 126 -17.29 0.10 -6.96
C LEU A 126 -17.71 -0.91 -5.88
N GLY A 127 -17.31 -0.69 -4.63
CA GLY A 127 -17.66 -1.50 -3.48
C GLY A 127 -17.01 -2.89 -3.43
N VAL A 128 -17.26 -3.58 -2.33
CA VAL A 128 -16.57 -4.83 -1.93
C VAL A 128 -16.68 -5.97 -2.95
N GLY A 129 -17.77 -6.04 -3.72
CA GLY A 129 -17.96 -7.08 -4.73
C GLY A 129 -17.03 -6.95 -5.93
N SER A 130 -16.61 -5.73 -6.26
CA SER A 130 -15.71 -5.44 -7.38
C SER A 130 -14.25 -5.46 -6.94
N LYS A 131 -13.93 -4.72 -5.87
CA LYS A 131 -12.57 -4.58 -5.31
C LYS A 131 -12.58 -4.91 -3.80
N PRO A 132 -12.52 -6.18 -3.40
CA PRO A 132 -12.53 -6.56 -1.98
C PRO A 132 -11.33 -6.02 -1.18
N MET A 133 -10.19 -5.87 -1.86
CA MET A 133 -8.94 -5.38 -1.29
C MET A 133 -8.03 -4.83 -2.37
N MET A 134 -7.34 -3.72 -2.09
CA MET A 134 -6.31 -3.15 -2.97
C MET A 134 -5.13 -2.60 -2.17
N VAL A 135 -3.97 -2.47 -2.82
CA VAL A 135 -2.84 -1.70 -2.30
C VAL A 135 -2.97 -0.22 -2.69
N GLY A 136 -2.60 0.68 -1.79
CA GLY A 136 -2.50 2.13 -2.03
C GLY A 136 -1.58 2.80 -1.03
N TYR A 137 -1.61 4.13 -0.97
CA TYR A 137 -0.81 4.91 0.00
C TYR A 137 -1.68 5.37 1.15
N GLU A 138 -1.18 5.29 2.39
CA GLU A 138 -1.90 5.74 3.59
C GLU A 138 -2.37 7.20 3.48
N SER A 139 -1.54 8.06 2.91
CA SER A 139 -1.84 9.49 2.68
C SER A 139 -3.16 9.72 1.93
N GLN A 140 -3.63 8.80 1.08
CA GLN A 140 -4.85 8.99 0.29
C GLN A 140 -6.12 9.07 1.15
N ILE A 141 -6.27 8.16 2.12
CA ILE A 141 -7.42 8.20 3.04
C ILE A 141 -7.29 9.32 4.08
N LEU A 142 -6.06 9.66 4.49
CA LEU A 142 -5.81 10.80 5.38
C LEU A 142 -6.15 12.13 4.70
N ASP A 143 -5.80 12.28 3.41
CA ASP A 143 -6.19 13.41 2.58
C ASP A 143 -7.71 13.50 2.44
N LEU A 144 -8.37 12.38 2.10
CA LEU A 144 -9.83 12.31 2.00
C LEU A 144 -10.51 12.77 3.29
N ALA A 145 -10.02 12.31 4.45
CA ALA A 145 -10.58 12.66 5.75
C ALA A 145 -10.53 14.17 6.05
N VAL A 146 -9.50 14.87 5.56
CA VAL A 146 -9.31 16.30 5.79
C VAL A 146 -9.99 17.16 4.72
N ASN A 147 -9.80 16.80 3.45
CA ASN A 147 -10.20 17.65 2.32
C ASN A 147 -11.61 17.32 1.81
N GLN A 148 -12.15 16.14 2.12
CA GLN A 148 -13.47 15.70 1.71
C GLN A 148 -14.24 15.03 2.89
N PRO A 149 -14.44 15.73 4.01
CA PRO A 149 -14.97 15.12 5.24
C PRO A 149 -16.35 14.50 5.05
N SER A 150 -17.23 15.08 4.21
CA SER A 150 -18.54 14.50 3.92
C SER A 150 -18.44 13.15 3.20
N ALA A 151 -17.48 12.97 2.29
CA ALA A 151 -17.23 11.70 1.61
C ALA A 151 -16.61 10.70 2.59
N PHE A 152 -15.64 11.12 3.41
CA PHE A 152 -15.05 10.28 4.44
C PHE A 152 -16.09 9.76 5.45
N GLN A 153 -17.02 10.60 5.90
CA GLN A 153 -18.08 10.18 6.82
C GLN A 153 -19.00 9.08 6.25
N GLN A 154 -19.12 8.97 4.92
CA GLN A 154 -19.93 7.92 4.28
C GLN A 154 -19.22 6.56 4.27
N ILE A 155 -17.89 6.54 4.32
CA ILE A 155 -17.09 5.31 4.14
C ILE A 155 -16.36 4.86 5.40
N LYS A 156 -16.20 5.73 6.41
CA LYS A 156 -15.36 5.50 7.60
C LYS A 156 -15.71 4.26 8.44
N ASP A 157 -16.95 3.77 8.36
CA ASP A 157 -17.42 2.63 9.14
C ASP A 157 -17.23 1.29 8.40
N ASP A 158 -16.90 1.35 7.10
CA ASP A 158 -16.68 0.19 6.24
C ASP A 158 -15.22 0.08 5.75
N VAL A 159 -14.62 1.18 5.28
CA VAL A 159 -13.26 1.20 4.75
C VAL A 159 -12.24 1.11 5.88
N VAL A 160 -11.35 0.13 5.78
CA VAL A 160 -10.30 -0.17 6.77
C VAL A 160 -8.93 -0.11 6.11
N ILE A 161 -7.97 0.48 6.82
CA ILE A 161 -6.54 0.37 6.49
C ILE A 161 -5.97 -0.88 7.17
N VAL A 162 -5.22 -1.67 6.41
CA VAL A 162 -4.41 -2.79 6.91
C VAL A 162 -2.96 -2.55 6.53
N TYR A 163 -2.06 -2.57 7.50
CA TYR A 163 -0.63 -2.44 7.23
C TYR A 163 -0.04 -3.80 6.85
N PRO A 164 0.54 -3.97 5.65
CA PRO A 164 1.25 -5.19 5.33
C PRO A 164 2.50 -5.32 6.21
N THR A 165 2.84 -6.56 6.57
CA THR A 165 4.04 -6.91 7.34
C THR A 165 4.90 -7.86 6.50
N PRO A 166 6.06 -7.41 5.99
CA PRO A 166 6.55 -6.02 6.06
C PRO A 166 5.73 -5.07 5.17
N THR A 167 5.84 -3.76 5.44
CA THR A 167 5.43 -2.69 4.50
C THR A 167 6.67 -2.04 3.87
N VAL A 168 6.48 -1.13 2.91
CA VAL A 168 7.54 -0.30 2.33
C VAL A 168 7.16 1.18 2.40
N TRP A 169 8.17 2.03 2.55
CA TRP A 169 8.00 3.48 2.46
C TRP A 169 8.02 3.93 1.01
N SER A 170 6.93 4.57 0.57
CA SER A 170 6.96 5.33 -0.67
C SER A 170 7.52 6.72 -0.42
N THR A 171 8.65 7.00 -1.04
CA THR A 171 9.25 8.34 -1.02
C THR A 171 8.93 9.04 -2.33
N HIS A 172 8.04 10.02 -2.28
CA HIS A 172 7.85 10.92 -3.41
C HIS A 172 9.09 11.81 -3.51
N THR A 173 9.85 11.64 -4.58
CA THR A 173 11.11 12.35 -4.82
C THR A 173 10.93 13.47 -5.84
N LEU A 174 11.71 14.53 -5.67
CA LEU A 174 11.87 15.58 -6.68
C LEU A 174 13.37 15.71 -6.93
N MET A 175 13.76 15.60 -8.20
CA MET A 175 15.13 15.80 -8.64
C MET A 175 15.24 17.19 -9.27
N ALA A 176 15.99 18.07 -8.62
CA ALA A 176 16.30 19.38 -9.16
C ALA A 176 17.31 19.23 -10.32
N LEU A 177 16.97 19.75 -11.50
CA LEU A 177 17.84 19.74 -12.69
C LEU A 177 18.55 21.08 -12.93
N ASP A 178 18.13 22.13 -12.21
CA ASP A 178 18.69 23.48 -12.28
C ASP A 178 18.52 24.24 -10.94
N ASP A 179 19.01 25.48 -10.89
CA ASP A 179 18.95 26.35 -9.70
C ASP A 179 17.52 26.69 -9.27
N ASN A 180 16.56 26.75 -10.20
CA ASN A 180 15.17 27.02 -9.85
C ASN A 180 14.50 25.78 -9.24
N GLY A 181 14.82 24.60 -9.75
CA GLY A 181 14.46 23.32 -9.16
C GLY A 181 15.07 23.14 -7.76
N ALA A 182 16.30 23.61 -7.55
CA ALA A 182 16.92 23.59 -6.23
C ALA A 182 16.17 24.49 -5.24
N LYS A 183 15.81 25.73 -5.64
CA LYS A 183 14.97 26.62 -4.82
C LYS A 183 13.60 26.01 -4.50
N LEU A 184 12.97 25.35 -5.47
CA LEU A 184 11.71 24.64 -5.23
C LEU A 184 11.89 23.50 -4.22
N LEU A 185 12.95 22.71 -4.36
CA LEU A 185 13.27 21.63 -3.43
C LEU A 185 13.46 22.15 -2.00
N ASP A 186 14.14 23.29 -1.83
CA ASP A 186 14.33 23.94 -0.53
C ASP A 186 13.00 24.40 0.09
N VAL A 187 12.12 25.00 -0.72
CA VAL A 187 10.77 25.39 -0.27
C VAL A 187 9.96 24.16 0.14
N LEU A 188 9.96 23.09 -0.65
CA LEU A 188 9.21 21.88 -0.35
C LEU A 188 9.72 21.19 0.93
N LYS A 189 11.00 21.32 1.25
CA LYS A 189 11.61 20.82 2.49
C LYS A 189 11.45 21.76 3.69
N SER A 190 10.96 22.99 3.49
CA SER A 190 10.78 23.94 4.59
C SER A 190 9.82 23.40 5.65
N PRO A 191 10.00 23.74 6.94
CA PRO A 191 9.13 23.25 8.02
C PRO A 191 7.64 23.53 7.79
N ASP A 192 7.31 24.70 7.24
CA ASP A 192 5.91 25.09 7.00
C ASP A 192 5.26 24.24 5.90
N VAL A 193 5.99 23.93 4.82
CA VAL A 193 5.47 23.08 3.74
C VAL A 193 5.40 21.63 4.20
N GLN A 194 6.38 21.13 4.96
CA GLN A 194 6.30 19.79 5.55
C GLN A 194 5.13 19.66 6.52
N LYS A 195 4.88 20.69 7.33
CA LYS A 195 3.70 20.76 8.21
C LYS A 195 2.41 20.74 7.41
N LEU A 196 2.31 21.56 6.35
CA LEU A 196 1.14 21.56 5.48
C LEU A 196 0.91 20.17 4.83
N ALA A 197 1.97 19.54 4.31
CA ALA A 197 1.91 18.24 3.68
C ALA A 197 1.44 17.14 4.64
N TRP A 198 1.86 17.19 5.90
CA TRP A 198 1.32 16.35 6.95
C TRP A 198 -0.15 16.72 7.22
N GLU A 199 -0.41 17.95 7.69
CA GLU A 199 -1.71 18.33 8.25
C GLU A 199 -2.87 18.32 7.25
N ARG A 200 -2.58 18.48 5.95
CA ARG A 200 -3.60 18.55 4.88
C ARG A 200 -3.63 17.33 3.96
N HIS A 201 -2.52 16.61 3.85
CA HIS A 201 -2.37 15.56 2.84
C HIS A 201 -1.85 14.23 3.42
N GLY A 202 -1.63 14.13 4.73
CA GLY A 202 -1.22 12.90 5.38
C GLY A 202 0.18 12.41 5.03
N PHE A 203 1.02 13.23 4.38
CA PHE A 203 2.39 12.86 4.08
C PHE A 203 3.24 12.93 5.35
N ARG A 204 3.78 11.78 5.75
CA ARG A 204 4.65 11.67 6.92
C ARG A 204 5.98 12.34 6.67
N ALA A 205 6.45 13.06 7.68
CA ALA A 205 7.82 13.56 7.74
C ALA A 205 8.48 13.15 9.06
N ALA A 206 9.79 12.97 9.04
CA ALA A 206 10.57 12.45 10.16
C ALA A 206 10.46 13.32 11.44
N ASN A 207 10.13 14.60 11.28
CA ASN A 207 9.97 15.56 12.37
C ASN A 207 8.60 15.53 13.06
N PHE A 208 7.57 14.86 12.50
CA PHE A 208 6.24 14.81 13.12
C PHE A 208 5.97 13.52 13.90
N ALA A 209 6.83 12.51 13.77
CA ALA A 209 6.72 11.27 14.53
C ALA A 209 6.77 11.57 16.05
N GLY A 210 5.60 11.48 16.71
CA GLY A 210 5.46 11.67 18.15
C GLY A 210 5.11 13.09 18.63
N THR A 211 5.06 14.11 17.76
CA THR A 211 4.69 15.48 18.13
C THR A 211 3.31 15.92 17.62
N ASP A 212 2.83 15.32 16.54
CA ASP A 212 1.47 15.51 16.01
C ASP A 212 0.95 14.15 15.53
N SER A 213 0.01 13.57 16.29
CA SER A 213 -0.42 12.18 16.11
C SER A 213 -1.31 12.01 14.87
N ILE A 214 -1.22 10.83 14.26
CA ILE A 214 -2.09 10.44 13.14
C ILE A 214 -3.58 10.41 13.54
N SER A 215 -3.89 10.34 14.84
CA SER A 215 -5.27 10.40 15.34
C SER A 215 -6.01 11.69 14.93
N ARG A 216 -5.29 12.76 14.56
CA ARG A 216 -5.88 14.01 14.04
C ARG A 216 -6.77 13.82 12.81
N PHE A 217 -6.47 12.81 11.99
CA PHE A 217 -7.23 12.53 10.77
C PHE A 217 -8.53 11.78 11.08
N GLY A 218 -8.72 11.27 12.30
CA GLY A 218 -9.92 10.53 12.67
C GLY A 218 -10.09 9.21 11.93
N VAL A 219 -9.00 8.63 11.41
CA VAL A 219 -9.00 7.32 10.73
C VAL A 219 -8.64 6.24 11.76
N PRO A 220 -9.58 5.42 12.24
CA PRO A 220 -9.38 4.62 13.45
C PRO A 220 -8.27 3.56 13.35
N SER A 221 -8.08 2.98 12.16
CA SER A 221 -7.09 1.91 11.92
C SER A 221 -5.70 2.42 11.59
N ALA A 222 -5.48 3.73 11.57
CA ALA A 222 -4.19 4.32 11.23
C ALA A 222 -3.21 4.25 12.43
N ALA A 223 -2.01 3.74 12.19
CA ALA A 223 -0.98 3.52 13.21
C ALA A 223 -0.06 4.74 13.36
N ASP A 224 0.25 5.18 14.57
CA ASP A 224 1.20 6.29 14.76
C ASP A 224 2.62 5.91 14.31
N GLN A 225 3.04 4.67 14.51
CA GLN A 225 4.38 4.19 14.18
C GLN A 225 4.34 2.87 13.40
N LEU A 226 5.30 2.71 12.47
CA LEU A 226 5.49 1.50 11.68
C LEU A 226 6.85 0.89 12.01
N THR A 227 6.84 -0.34 12.52
CA THR A 227 8.05 -1.03 12.99
C THR A 227 8.52 -2.12 12.04
N ALA A 228 7.62 -2.69 11.24
CA ALA A 228 7.92 -3.75 10.30
C ALA A 228 8.00 -3.22 8.86
N VAL A 229 9.07 -2.50 8.57
CA VAL A 229 9.31 -1.89 7.25
C VAL A 229 10.50 -2.57 6.58
N SER A 230 10.35 -2.91 5.30
CA SER A 230 11.45 -3.38 4.46
C SER A 230 11.95 -2.25 3.55
N GLU A 231 13.23 -2.29 3.23
CA GLU A 231 13.80 -1.44 2.18
C GLU A 231 13.35 -1.96 0.81
N LEU A 232 13.19 -1.04 -0.14
CA LEU A 232 12.99 -1.45 -1.53
C LEU A 232 14.26 -2.12 -2.07
N PRO A 233 14.14 -3.10 -2.98
CA PRO A 233 15.25 -3.62 -3.77
C PRO A 233 16.06 -2.50 -4.43
N ASN A 234 17.33 -2.79 -4.73
CA ASN A 234 18.16 -1.86 -5.50
C ASN A 234 17.58 -1.63 -6.91
N ASN A 235 18.04 -0.56 -7.59
CA ASN A 235 17.50 -0.19 -8.89
C ASN A 235 17.55 -1.34 -9.92
N ASP A 236 18.64 -2.12 -9.96
CA ASP A 236 18.77 -3.22 -10.92
C ASP A 236 17.71 -4.31 -10.69
N ALA A 237 17.44 -4.66 -9.43
CA ALA A 237 16.37 -5.59 -9.07
C ALA A 237 14.99 -5.00 -9.37
N MET A 238 14.77 -3.71 -9.13
CA MET A 238 13.52 -3.03 -9.48
C MET A 238 13.26 -3.06 -10.99
N GLN A 239 14.29 -2.82 -11.81
CA GLN A 239 14.19 -2.96 -13.27
C GLN A 239 13.93 -4.41 -13.71
N ALA A 240 14.55 -5.39 -13.03
CA ALA A 240 14.27 -6.80 -13.30
C ALA A 240 12.80 -7.18 -12.99
N ILE A 241 12.20 -6.59 -11.95
CA ILE A 241 10.78 -6.79 -11.61
C ILE A 241 9.89 -6.22 -12.71
N ILE A 242 10.18 -5.00 -13.19
CA ILE A 242 9.45 -4.38 -14.31
C ILE A 242 9.52 -5.27 -15.55
N ALA A 243 10.73 -5.74 -15.90
CA ALA A 243 10.94 -6.59 -17.06
C ALA A 243 10.19 -7.93 -16.96
N ALA A 244 10.11 -8.52 -15.76
CA ALA A 244 9.36 -9.76 -15.53
C ALA A 244 7.83 -9.58 -15.68
N LEU A 245 7.32 -8.38 -15.42
CA LEU A 245 5.89 -8.04 -15.42
C LEU A 245 5.42 -7.37 -16.71
N SER A 246 6.34 -7.06 -17.62
CA SER A 246 6.04 -6.58 -18.97
C SER A 246 5.54 -7.69 -19.91
#